data_AF-B6VW75-F1
#
_entry.id   AF-B6VW75-F1
#
_cell.length_a   1.000
_cell.length_b   1.000
_cell.length_c   1.000
_cell.angle_alpha   90.00
_cell.angle_beta   90.00
_cell.angle_gamma   90.00
#
_symmetry.space_group_name_H-M   'P 1'
#
loop_
_entity.id
_entity.type
_entity.pdbx_description
1 polymer ?
#
loop_
_entity_poly.entity_id
_entity_poly.type
_entity_poly.pdbx_seq_one_letter_code
_entity_poly.pdbx_strand_id
1 'polypeptide(L)'
;MNTLQIDNKLIIYNKMEKETDFFLLKDCKRGAFMTKASDHSSKTPLYKLSDHVYKVFFRDLALQDTLADRIADLMNRIGLSQISFDRLEGCSYTGHDEYAISRFAPRYYTQFNYN
;
A
#
# COMPACT_ATOMS: atom_id res chain seq x y z
N MET A 1 8.67 0.45 8.86
CA MET A 1 9.24 1.20 7.72
C MET A 1 8.68 2.61 7.78
N ASN A 2 9.57 3.59 7.92
CA ASN A 2 9.17 4.97 8.15
C ASN A 2 8.95 5.72 6.82
N THR A 3 7.76 5.61 6.25
CA THR A 3 7.45 6.20 4.94
C THR A 3 6.42 7.33 5.02
N LEU A 4 6.68 8.38 4.26
CA LEU A 4 5.77 9.49 4.01
C LEU A 4 5.42 9.55 2.52
N GLN A 5 4.19 9.96 2.22
CA GLN A 5 3.73 10.24 0.88
C GLN A 5 3.42 11.74 0.72
N ILE A 6 3.90 12.31 -0.37
CA ILE A 6 3.59 13.66 -0.82
C ILE A 6 3.37 13.62 -2.33
N ASP A 7 2.16 13.96 -2.78
CA ASP A 7 1.68 13.68 -4.13
C ASP A 7 1.95 12.19 -4.51
N ASN A 8 2.68 11.97 -5.60
CA ASN A 8 3.11 10.65 -6.08
C ASN A 8 4.52 10.24 -5.61
N LYS A 9 5.14 11.01 -4.70
CA LYS A 9 6.49 10.75 -4.20
C LYS A 9 6.44 10.08 -2.83
N LEU A 10 7.26 9.04 -2.68
CA LEU A 10 7.51 8.41 -1.39
C LEU A 10 8.86 8.83 -0.82
N ILE A 11 8.88 9.10 0.48
CA ILE A 11 10.06 9.47 1.26
C ILE A 11 10.20 8.46 2.39
N ILE A 12 11.34 7.77 2.47
CA ILE A 12 11.69 6.94 3.63
C ILE A 12 12.66 7.73 4.51
N TYR A 13 12.48 7.73 5.82
CA TYR A 13 13.44 8.30 6.79
C TYR A 13 13.84 7.23 7.81
N ASN A 14 15.04 7.31 8.39
CA ASN A 14 15.48 6.32 9.38
C ASN A 14 15.42 6.85 10.81
N LYS A 15 15.50 8.17 11.00
CA LYS A 15 15.49 8.78 12.32
C LYS A 15 14.60 10.02 12.32
N MET A 16 13.91 10.24 13.43
CA MET A 16 13.13 11.43 13.70
C MET A 16 13.60 12.01 15.03
N GLU A 17 13.90 13.30 15.03
CA GLU A 17 14.27 14.08 16.22
C GLU A 17 13.20 15.14 16.45
N LYS A 18 12.76 15.28 17.70
CA LYS A 18 11.77 16.27 18.08
C LYS A 18 12.48 17.57 18.43
N GLU A 19 12.21 18.62 17.68
CA GLU A 19 12.61 19.99 17.98
C GLU A 19 11.45 20.72 18.70
N THR A 20 11.64 21.99 19.03
CA THR A 20 10.64 22.80 19.76
C THR A 20 9.28 22.82 19.05
N ASP A 21 9.27 23.13 17.75
CA ASP A 21 8.04 23.37 16.99
C ASP A 21 7.81 22.38 15.82
N PHE A 22 8.77 21.47 15.57
CA PHE A 22 8.69 20.54 14.44
C PHE A 22 9.47 19.25 14.69
N PHE A 23 9.32 18.30 13.77
CA PHE A 23 10.11 17.06 13.74
C PHE A 23 11.14 17.12 12.62
N LEU A 24 12.41 16.94 12.98
CA LEU A 24 13.50 16.83 12.02
C LEU A 24 13.67 15.37 11.59
N LEU A 25 13.49 15.11 10.30
CA LEU A 25 13.67 13.77 9.71
C LEU A 25 15.08 13.64 9.14
N LYS A 26 15.82 12.62 9.59
CA LYS A 26 17.19 12.34 9.16
C LYS A 26 17.26 11.07 8.30
N ASP A 27 18.30 11.03 7.48
CA ASP A 27 18.58 9.96 6.51
C ASP A 27 17.42 9.72 5.54
N CYS A 28 16.89 10.82 5.00
CA CYS A 28 15.76 10.79 4.08
C CYS A 28 16.17 10.28 2.68
N LYS A 29 15.57 9.17 2.24
CA LYS A 29 15.56 8.72 0.84
C LYS A 29 14.32 9.24 0.14
N ARG A 30 14.47 10.28 -0.69
CA ARG A 30 13.41 10.81 -1.57
C ARG A 30 13.32 9.94 -2.84
N GLY A 31 12.12 9.70 -3.34
CA GLY A 31 11.93 8.86 -4.52
C GLY A 31 12.01 7.36 -4.22
N ALA A 32 11.54 6.95 -3.03
CA ALA A 32 11.48 5.54 -2.67
C ALA A 32 10.52 4.76 -3.60
N PHE A 33 10.73 3.45 -3.72
CA PHE A 33 9.91 2.57 -4.57
C PHE A 33 9.75 3.05 -6.01
N MET A 34 10.84 3.57 -6.60
CA MET A 34 10.89 4.08 -7.97
C MET A 34 9.99 5.32 -8.22
N THR A 35 9.51 5.98 -7.17
CA THR A 35 8.85 7.27 -7.32
C THR A 35 9.84 8.37 -7.70
N LYS A 36 9.38 9.41 -8.39
CA LYS A 36 10.27 10.48 -8.85
C LYS A 36 10.56 11.47 -7.71
N ALA A 37 11.84 11.64 -7.38
CA ALA A 37 12.26 12.73 -6.50
C ALA A 37 11.94 14.08 -7.18
N SER A 38 11.23 14.93 -6.45
CA SER A 38 10.77 16.24 -6.91
C SER A 38 10.59 17.18 -5.72
N ASP A 39 10.61 18.47 -5.99
CA ASP A 39 10.34 19.51 -5.00
C ASP A 39 8.85 19.79 -4.91
N HIS A 40 8.41 20.18 -3.72
CA HIS A 40 7.00 20.43 -3.43
C HIS A 40 6.86 21.72 -2.63
N SER A 41 5.68 22.32 -2.73
CA SER A 41 5.32 23.45 -1.88
C SER A 41 5.26 23.02 -0.42
N SER A 42 5.59 23.92 0.50
CA SER A 42 5.33 23.73 1.93
C SER A 42 3.84 23.57 2.27
N LYS A 43 2.94 23.96 1.35
CA LYS A 43 1.49 23.80 1.48
C LYS A 43 0.99 22.45 1.00
N THR A 44 1.82 21.65 0.34
CA THR A 44 1.40 20.33 -0.16
C THR A 44 1.19 19.37 1.02
N PRO A 45 0.03 18.69 1.11
CA PRO A 45 -0.24 17.73 2.17
C PRO A 45 0.80 16.61 2.22
N LEU A 46 1.16 16.21 3.44
CA LEU A 46 2.11 15.15 3.73
C LEU A 46 1.41 14.08 4.56
N TYR A 47 1.40 12.84 4.05
CA TYR A 47 0.71 11.73 4.69
C TYR A 47 1.72 10.73 5.26
N LYS A 48 1.51 10.30 6.51
CA LYS A 48 2.24 9.18 7.09
C LYS A 48 1.60 7.88 6.65
N LEU A 49 2.34 7.04 5.95
CA LEU A 49 1.83 5.73 5.54
C LEU A 49 1.92 4.73 6.68
N SER A 50 0.82 4.00 6.89
CA SER A 50 0.77 2.85 7.78
C SER A 50 1.40 1.64 7.13
N ASP A 51 2.25 0.95 7.88
CA ASP A 51 2.98 -0.19 7.39
C ASP A 51 2.96 -1.35 8.40
N HIS A 52 3.42 -2.52 7.94
CA HIS A 52 3.49 -3.73 8.75
C HIS A 52 4.94 -4.12 9.05
N VAL A 53 5.16 -4.95 10.06
CA VAL A 53 6.49 -5.51 10.42
C VAL A 53 7.18 -6.21 9.24
N TYR A 54 6.40 -6.72 8.28
CA TYR A 54 6.92 -7.28 7.01
C TYR A 54 7.39 -6.24 5.98
N LYS A 55 7.47 -4.96 6.36
CA LYS A 55 7.88 -3.86 5.48
C LYS A 55 6.99 -3.71 4.24
N VAL A 56 5.69 -3.93 4.41
CA VAL A 56 4.66 -3.72 3.39
C VAL A 56 3.69 -2.62 3.83
N PHE A 57 3.09 -1.93 2.87
CA PHE A 57 2.05 -0.93 3.14
C PHE A 57 0.67 -1.58 3.19
N PHE A 58 -0.20 -1.02 4.03
CA PHE A 58 -1.62 -1.31 3.95
C PHE A 58 -2.24 -0.54 2.77
N ARG A 59 -3.09 -1.24 2.02
CA ARG A 59 -3.77 -0.71 0.84
C ARG A 59 -5.12 -0.15 1.25
N ASP A 60 -5.50 0.99 0.69
CA ASP A 60 -6.88 1.44 0.73
C ASP A 60 -7.78 0.51 -0.12
N LEU A 61 -9.10 0.72 -0.09
CA LEU A 61 -10.03 -0.13 -0.81
C LEU A 61 -9.79 -0.13 -2.34
N ALA A 62 -9.38 0.99 -2.91
CA ALA A 62 -9.13 1.10 -4.36
C ALA A 62 -7.87 0.31 -4.79
N LEU A 63 -6.82 0.36 -3.98
CA LEU A 63 -5.61 -0.44 -4.18
C LEU A 63 -5.84 -1.92 -3.87
N GLN A 64 -6.72 -2.26 -2.92
CA GLN A 64 -7.16 -3.64 -2.69
C GLN A 64 -7.89 -4.18 -3.93
N ASP A 65 -8.82 -3.41 -4.50
CA ASP A 65 -9.50 -3.76 -5.75
C ASP A 65 -8.50 -3.98 -6.90
N THR A 66 -7.58 -3.04 -7.09
CA THR A 66 -6.55 -3.12 -8.14
C THR A 66 -5.65 -4.36 -7.96
N LEU A 67 -5.32 -4.71 -6.72
CA LEU A 67 -4.54 -5.90 -6.42
C LEU A 67 -5.33 -7.17 -6.72
N ALA A 68 -6.60 -7.24 -6.35
CA ALA A 68 -7.47 -8.38 -6.66
C ALA A 68 -7.55 -8.61 -8.19
N ASP A 69 -7.74 -7.54 -8.96
CA ASP A 69 -7.81 -7.59 -10.42
C ASP A 69 -6.47 -8.06 -11.03
N ARG A 70 -5.33 -7.59 -10.49
CA ARG A 70 -3.99 -8.03 -10.92
C ARG A 70 -3.71 -9.51 -10.62
N ILE A 71 -4.23 -10.03 -9.51
CA ILE A 71 -4.09 -11.44 -9.15
C ILE A 71 -4.93 -12.30 -10.10
N ALA A 72 -6.16 -11.89 -10.39
CA ALA A 72 -7.01 -12.58 -11.36
C ALA A 72 -6.37 -12.63 -12.74
N ASP A 73 -5.88 -11.49 -13.24
CA ASP A 73 -5.13 -11.41 -14.51
C ASP A 73 -3.91 -12.36 -14.53
N LEU A 74 -3.11 -12.36 -13.45
CA LEU A 74 -1.96 -13.25 -13.35
C LEU A 74 -2.40 -14.72 -13.44
N MET A 75 -3.40 -15.12 -12.65
CA MET A 75 -3.89 -16.50 -12.61
C MET A 75 -4.44 -16.94 -13.97
N ASN A 76 -5.24 -16.08 -14.63
CA ASN A 76 -5.75 -16.30 -15.98
C ASN A 76 -4.63 -16.39 -17.04
N ARG A 77 -3.53 -15.67 -16.86
CA ARG A 77 -2.42 -15.66 -17.81
C ARG A 77 -1.53 -16.90 -17.72
N ILE A 78 -1.40 -17.51 -16.55
CA ILE A 78 -0.43 -18.60 -16.31
C ILE A 78 -1.06 -19.97 -16.04
N GLY A 79 -2.39 -20.10 -16.08
CA GLY A 79 -3.04 -21.39 -15.87
C GLY A 79 -3.19 -21.83 -14.41
N LEU A 80 -3.06 -20.93 -13.43
CA LEU A 80 -3.25 -21.29 -12.02
C LEU A 80 -4.74 -21.39 -11.67
N SER A 81 -5.17 -22.56 -11.19
CA SER A 81 -6.56 -22.82 -10.80
C SER A 81 -6.89 -22.50 -9.35
N GLN A 82 -5.88 -22.32 -8.49
CA GLN A 82 -6.09 -22.12 -7.05
C GLN A 82 -5.04 -21.20 -6.44
N ILE A 83 -5.49 -20.42 -5.47
CA ILE A 83 -4.65 -19.60 -4.59
C ILE A 83 -5.21 -19.66 -3.17
N SER A 84 -4.33 -19.64 -2.18
CA SER A 84 -4.69 -19.47 -0.77
C SER A 84 -4.10 -18.15 -0.29
N PHE A 85 -4.88 -17.38 0.46
CA PHE A 85 -4.42 -16.12 1.04
C PHE A 85 -4.14 -16.30 2.52
N ASP A 86 -2.86 -16.35 2.87
CA ASP A 86 -2.42 -16.04 4.22
C ASP A 86 -2.33 -14.52 4.35
N ARG A 87 -2.78 -13.98 5.48
CA ARG A 87 -2.80 -12.54 5.81
C ARG A 87 -3.92 -11.66 5.22
N LEU A 88 -5.12 -12.21 4.99
CA LEU A 88 -6.29 -11.41 4.55
C LEU A 88 -6.70 -10.32 5.54
N GLU A 89 -6.34 -10.43 6.83
CA GLU A 89 -6.59 -9.39 7.83
C GLU A 89 -5.93 -8.05 7.49
N GLY A 90 -4.94 -8.04 6.60
CA GLY A 90 -4.37 -6.80 6.07
C GLY A 90 -5.40 -5.92 5.34
N CYS A 91 -6.51 -6.47 4.86
CA CYS A 91 -7.60 -5.70 4.24
C CYS A 91 -8.37 -4.86 5.27
N SER A 92 -8.48 -5.36 6.50
CA SER A 92 -9.23 -4.74 7.60
C SER A 92 -8.62 -3.43 8.09
N TYR A 93 -7.31 -3.23 7.89
CA TYR A 93 -6.57 -2.03 8.35
C TYR A 93 -7.05 -0.70 7.74
N THR A 94 -7.97 -0.75 6.78
CA THR A 94 -8.67 0.42 6.24
C THR A 94 -9.77 0.96 7.16
N GLY A 95 -10.11 0.26 8.24
CA GLY A 95 -11.24 0.58 9.11
C GLY A 95 -12.59 0.07 8.61
N HIS A 96 -12.58 -0.73 7.55
CA HIS A 96 -13.77 -1.39 6.99
C HIS A 96 -13.89 -2.87 7.38
N ASP A 97 -12.92 -3.41 8.11
CA ASP A 97 -12.96 -4.76 8.69
C ASP A 97 -13.41 -5.85 7.71
N GLU A 98 -14.40 -6.66 8.10
CA GLU A 98 -14.92 -7.78 7.32
C GLU A 98 -15.43 -7.34 5.95
N TYR A 99 -15.96 -6.12 5.80
CA TYR A 99 -16.41 -5.62 4.50
C TYR A 99 -15.26 -5.56 3.49
N ALA A 100 -14.06 -5.12 3.90
CA ALA A 100 -12.91 -5.08 3.01
C ALA A 100 -12.49 -6.49 2.57
N ILE A 101 -12.48 -7.45 3.50
CA ILE A 101 -12.14 -8.85 3.22
C ILE A 101 -13.18 -9.47 2.26
N SER A 102 -14.46 -9.32 2.58
CA SER A 102 -15.58 -9.86 1.80
C SER A 102 -15.74 -9.19 0.44
N ARG A 103 -15.15 -8.02 0.21
CA ARG A 103 -15.06 -7.41 -1.11
C ARG A 103 -13.88 -7.95 -1.91
N PHE A 104 -12.72 -8.10 -1.28
CA PHE A 104 -11.48 -8.49 -1.95
C PHE A 104 -11.54 -9.92 -2.52
N ALA A 105 -11.97 -10.90 -1.70
CA ALA A 105 -11.90 -12.30 -2.11
C ALA A 105 -12.88 -12.67 -3.25
N PRO A 106 -14.16 -12.27 -3.23
CA PRO A 106 -15.05 -12.51 -4.36
C PRO A 106 -14.60 -11.78 -5.63
N ARG A 107 -14.01 -10.59 -5.51
CA ARG A 107 -13.63 -9.77 -6.66
C ARG A 107 -12.64 -10.49 -7.58
N TYR A 108 -11.61 -11.15 -7.05
CA TYR A 108 -10.68 -11.88 -7.92
C TYR A 108 -11.29 -13.20 -8.42
N TYR A 109 -12.05 -13.90 -7.57
CA TYR A 109 -12.57 -15.23 -7.90
C TYR A 109 -13.60 -15.19 -9.04
N THR A 110 -14.45 -14.16 -9.09
CA THR A 110 -15.45 -14.01 -10.15
C THR A 110 -14.86 -13.64 -11.52
N GLN A 111 -13.56 -13.35 -11.57
CA GLN A 111 -12.83 -13.02 -12.81
C GLN A 111 -12.07 -14.21 -13.39
N PHE A 112 -12.16 -15.40 -12.79
CA PHE A 112 -11.49 -16.59 -13.31
C PHE A 112 -12.19 -17.11 -14.57
N ASN A 113 -11.40 -17.33 -15.62
CA ASN A 113 -11.91 -17.76 -16.92
C ASN A 113 -11.82 -19.29 -17.13
N TYR A 114 -11.52 -20.03 -16.07
CA TYR A 114 -11.40 -21.48 -16.10
C TYR A 114 -12.74 -22.12 -15.70
N ASN A 115 -13.48 -22.59 -16.70
CA ASN A 115 -14.58 -23.54 -16.56
C ASN A 115 -14.05 -24.95 -16.85
#